data_AF-A0A417V8M1-F1
#
_entry.id   AF-A0A417V8M1-F1
#
_cell.length_a   1.000
_cell.length_b   1.000
_cell.length_c   1.000
_cell.angle_alpha   90.00
_cell.angle_beta   90.00
_cell.angle_gamma   90.00
#
_symmetry.space_group_name_H-M   'P 1'
#
loop_
_entity.id
_entity.type
_entity.pdbx_description
1 polymer ?
#
loop_
_entity_poly.entity_id
_entity_poly.type
_entity_poly.pdbx_seq_one_letter_code
_entity_poly.pdbx_strand_id
1 'polypeptide(L)'
;MKKKVMVGLVSVVVAVALVFGGVTFYNNRQQEKFEKQMASYESVDTMQHPSEATTSIDGIQVPLGKKPKVTTKKTTKKSTRIQKLKKKASRSKVTTRRTTNRRTTTFQNHSRRKVVNTKVVKTQKDYDKKGSKKRTIRTVVQTTIKTTTVELSQMSGVSGTTLRTLGSQADGKILNAFEDLKFKMVIDKNAEATGVFSVKSHKIALQSARSSVLLHELGHFANFLAGDKVGTSEWKSIYNAEKNKYDGYNKAYAIKSASEYFAESYKDYKEHPAALRSKRPRTYQFVKSTIDGITDSDVQNIKDTYGEYWGL
;
A
#
# COMPACT_ATOMS: atom_id res chain seq x y z
N MET A 1 28.97 89.34 -8.40
CA MET A 1 28.23 88.98 -9.63
C MET A 1 28.43 87.50 -9.94
N LYS A 2 27.32 86.78 -10.22
CA LYS A 2 27.18 85.48 -10.89
C LYS A 2 27.75 84.22 -10.21
N LYS A 3 26.87 83.56 -9.45
CA LYS A 3 26.82 82.10 -9.28
C LYS A 3 26.63 81.42 -10.65
N LYS A 4 27.39 80.37 -10.94
CA LYS A 4 27.04 79.37 -11.96
C LYS A 4 26.52 78.13 -11.26
N VAL A 5 25.31 77.75 -11.66
CA VAL A 5 24.58 76.54 -11.30
C VAL A 5 25.22 75.36 -12.02
N MET A 6 25.43 74.25 -11.33
CA MET A 6 25.63 72.94 -11.95
C MET A 6 24.57 71.99 -11.40
N VAL A 7 23.62 71.66 -12.27
CA VAL A 7 22.63 70.60 -12.14
C VAL A 7 23.30 69.29 -12.58
N GLY A 8 23.06 68.19 -11.87
CA GLY A 8 23.35 66.86 -12.39
C GLY A 8 23.25 65.72 -11.38
N LEU A 9 22.20 64.90 -11.55
CA LEU A 9 22.10 63.48 -11.18
C LEU A 9 21.89 63.08 -9.72
N VAL A 10 20.62 63.01 -9.26
CA VAL A 10 20.13 61.93 -8.36
C VAL A 10 18.62 61.73 -8.59
N SER A 11 18.18 60.89 -9.53
CA SER A 11 16.75 60.54 -9.64
C SER A 11 16.48 59.23 -10.41
N VAL A 12 17.15 58.10 -10.13
CA VAL A 12 16.63 56.77 -10.52
C VAL A 12 17.16 55.67 -9.58
N VAL A 13 16.63 55.52 -8.37
CA VAL A 13 16.82 54.27 -7.57
C VAL A 13 15.57 53.81 -6.81
N VAL A 14 14.51 54.62 -6.67
CA VAL A 14 13.40 54.27 -5.76
C VAL A 14 12.35 53.30 -6.35
N ALA A 15 12.39 52.97 -7.64
CA ALA A 15 11.31 52.18 -8.25
C ALA A 15 11.51 50.65 -8.28
N VAL A 16 12.70 50.10 -7.97
CA VAL A 16 12.95 48.64 -8.13
C VAL A 16 12.84 47.88 -6.80
N ALA A 17 13.10 48.51 -5.65
CA ALA A 17 13.07 47.82 -4.35
C ALA A 17 11.64 47.49 -3.84
N LEU A 18 10.61 48.25 -4.27
CA LEU A 18 9.23 48.02 -3.83
C LEU A 18 8.52 46.89 -4.57
N VAL A 19 8.94 46.58 -5.81
CA VAL A 19 8.35 45.48 -6.60
C VAL A 19 8.87 44.12 -6.11
N PHE A 20 10.16 44.00 -5.79
CA PHE A 20 10.71 42.75 -5.25
C PHE A 20 10.29 42.49 -3.79
N GLY A 21 10.23 43.53 -2.94
CA GLY A 21 9.74 43.39 -1.56
C GLY A 21 8.26 43.01 -1.46
N GLY A 22 7.42 43.58 -2.32
CA GLY A 22 5.98 43.30 -2.38
C GLY A 22 5.63 41.88 -2.86
N VAL A 23 6.32 41.38 -3.90
CA VAL A 23 6.12 40.01 -4.42
C VAL A 23 6.60 38.96 -3.41
N THR A 24 7.74 39.20 -2.76
CA THR A 24 8.29 38.26 -1.76
C THR A 24 7.44 38.23 -0.48
N PHE A 25 6.95 39.39 -0.02
CA PHE A 25 6.06 39.49 1.15
C PHE A 25 4.66 38.95 0.88
N TYR A 26 4.09 39.21 -0.31
CA TYR A 26 2.80 38.66 -0.72
C TYR A 26 2.85 37.13 -0.84
N ASN A 27 3.89 36.59 -1.49
CA ASN A 27 4.09 35.14 -1.59
C ASN A 27 4.25 34.49 -0.22
N ASN A 28 5.02 35.08 0.70
CA ASN A 28 5.20 34.54 2.05
C ASN A 28 3.89 34.53 2.86
N ARG A 29 3.04 35.55 2.71
CA ARG A 29 1.73 35.63 3.39
C ARG A 29 0.69 34.68 2.78
N GLN A 30 0.77 34.38 1.49
CA GLN A 30 -0.06 33.34 0.87
C GLN A 30 0.42 31.95 1.29
N GLN A 31 1.73 31.74 1.37
CA GLN A 31 2.33 30.50 1.85
C GLN A 31 1.92 30.21 3.30
N GLU A 32 1.97 31.20 4.21
CA GLU A 32 1.46 31.04 5.58
C GLU A 32 -0.03 30.68 5.63
N LYS A 33 -0.86 31.26 4.75
CA LYS A 33 -2.28 30.92 4.67
C LYS A 33 -2.49 29.48 4.22
N PHE A 34 -1.77 29.05 3.19
CA PHE A 34 -1.82 27.66 2.72
C PHE A 34 -1.33 26.71 3.80
N GLU A 35 -0.26 27.03 4.52
CA GLU A 35 0.24 26.17 5.60
C GLU A 35 -0.77 26.03 6.74
N LYS A 36 -1.46 27.11 7.11
CA LYS A 36 -2.56 27.04 8.11
C LYS A 36 -3.73 26.20 7.62
N GLN A 37 -4.06 26.30 6.34
CA GLN A 37 -5.13 25.50 5.72
C GLN A 37 -4.73 24.03 5.59
N MET A 38 -3.48 23.72 5.24
CA MET A 38 -2.98 22.34 5.21
C MET A 38 -2.92 21.75 6.61
N ALA A 39 -2.49 22.53 7.61
CA ALA A 39 -2.44 22.11 9.00
C ALA A 39 -3.80 21.66 9.55
N SER A 40 -4.92 22.24 9.07
CA SER A 40 -6.25 21.77 9.47
C SER A 40 -6.64 20.39 8.91
N TYR A 41 -5.92 19.91 7.91
CA TYR A 41 -6.13 18.59 7.30
C TYR A 41 -5.16 17.51 7.78
N GLU A 42 -4.14 17.87 8.56
CA GLU A 42 -3.16 16.92 9.09
C GLU A 42 -3.83 15.98 10.12
N SER A 43 -3.52 14.69 10.04
CA SER A 43 -3.97 13.68 11.01
C SER A 43 -2.78 12.91 11.56
N VAL A 44 -2.93 12.45 12.82
CA VAL A 44 -1.91 11.63 13.48
C VAL A 44 -2.61 10.48 14.18
N ASP A 45 -2.53 9.29 13.59
CA ASP A 45 -2.98 8.04 14.16
C ASP A 45 -1.99 7.47 15.18
N THR A 46 -2.23 7.76 16.45
CA THR A 46 -1.51 7.16 17.60
C THR A 46 -2.20 5.91 18.16
N MET A 47 -3.26 5.39 17.53
CA MET A 47 -3.93 4.17 17.97
C MET A 47 -2.97 2.99 17.89
N GLN A 48 -2.74 2.31 19.02
CA GLN A 48 -2.19 0.97 19.00
C GLN A 48 -3.22 -0.01 18.44
N HIS A 49 -3.31 -0.16 17.12
CA HIS A 49 -4.10 -1.24 16.52
C HIS A 49 -3.55 -2.59 17.02
N PRO A 50 -4.41 -3.55 17.44
CA PRO A 50 -3.97 -4.84 17.98
C PRO A 50 -3.01 -5.52 17.00
N SER A 51 -2.04 -6.29 17.53
CA SER A 51 -1.06 -6.97 16.70
C SER A 51 -1.76 -7.90 15.71
N GLU A 52 -1.75 -7.54 14.43
CA GLU A 52 -2.12 -8.48 13.38
C GLU A 52 -1.10 -9.62 13.42
N ALA A 53 -1.51 -10.86 13.73
CA ALA A 53 -0.59 -11.98 13.81
C ALA A 53 0.09 -12.17 12.45
N THR A 54 1.42 -12.07 12.36
CA THR A 54 2.16 -12.25 11.10
C THR A 54 2.70 -13.67 10.96
N THR A 55 2.92 -14.14 9.73
CA THR A 55 3.70 -15.35 9.44
C THR A 55 4.70 -15.07 8.33
N SER A 56 5.92 -15.61 8.45
CA SER A 56 6.96 -15.51 7.43
C SER A 56 6.75 -16.56 6.34
N ILE A 57 6.59 -16.11 5.09
CA ILE A 57 6.55 -16.96 3.91
C ILE A 57 7.58 -16.43 2.92
N ASP A 58 8.61 -17.23 2.61
CA ASP A 58 9.75 -16.84 1.78
C ASP A 58 10.43 -15.53 2.25
N GLY A 59 10.58 -15.36 3.57
CA GLY A 59 11.24 -14.18 4.16
C GLY A 59 10.37 -12.92 4.24
N ILE A 60 9.10 -13.01 3.84
CA ILE A 60 8.15 -11.90 3.84
C ILE A 60 7.11 -12.12 4.95
N GLN A 61 6.95 -11.13 5.83
CA GLN A 61 5.90 -11.13 6.85
C GLN A 61 4.56 -10.77 6.22
N VAL A 62 3.53 -11.57 6.46
CA VAL A 62 2.16 -11.31 6.03
C VAL A 62 1.19 -11.49 7.19
N PRO A 63 0.22 -10.57 7.39
CA PRO A 63 -0.80 -10.72 8.41
C PRO A 63 -1.78 -11.86 8.12
N LEU A 64 -2.14 -12.58 9.18
CA LEU A 64 -2.98 -13.77 9.15
C LEU A 64 -4.46 -13.38 9.27
N GLY A 65 -5.20 -13.53 8.18
CA GLY A 65 -6.67 -13.59 8.25
C GLY A 65 -7.18 -14.97 8.63
N LYS A 66 -6.48 -16.02 8.18
CA LYS A 66 -6.70 -17.43 8.51
C LYS A 66 -5.39 -18.21 8.37
N LYS A 67 -5.33 -19.41 8.96
CA LYS A 67 -4.20 -20.35 8.81
C LYS A 67 -3.95 -20.66 7.33
N PRO A 68 -2.70 -20.63 6.84
CA PRO A 68 -2.40 -20.86 5.43
C PRO A 68 -2.83 -22.26 4.97
N LYS A 69 -3.49 -22.32 3.81
CA LYS A 69 -3.88 -23.58 3.17
C LYS A 69 -2.70 -24.14 2.38
N VAL A 70 -2.11 -25.21 2.89
CA VAL A 70 -0.99 -25.91 2.24
C VAL A 70 -1.51 -27.16 1.55
N THR A 71 -1.19 -27.31 0.26
CA THR A 71 -1.47 -28.52 -0.51
C THR A 71 -0.19 -29.05 -1.12
N THR A 72 -0.05 -30.38 -1.16
CA THR A 72 1.12 -31.04 -1.77
C THR A 72 0.64 -32.04 -2.80
N LYS A 73 1.15 -31.92 -4.03
CA LYS A 73 0.95 -32.89 -5.10
C LYS A 73 2.27 -33.55 -5.46
N LYS A 74 2.28 -34.88 -5.58
CA LYS A 74 3.45 -35.65 -5.98
C LYS A 74 3.11 -36.50 -7.19
N THR A 75 3.92 -36.41 -8.24
CA THR A 75 3.76 -37.22 -9.46
C THR A 75 5.07 -37.94 -9.76
N THR A 76 4.96 -39.14 -10.33
CA THR A 76 6.11 -39.96 -10.71
C THR A 76 5.93 -40.46 -12.13
N LYS A 77 6.91 -40.22 -13.00
CA LYS A 77 6.98 -40.79 -14.34
C LYS A 77 8.17 -41.75 -14.41
N LYS A 78 7.96 -42.92 -15.01
CA LYS A 78 8.99 -43.95 -15.22
C LYS A 78 9.13 -44.18 -16.72
N SER A 79 10.36 -44.28 -17.21
CA SER A 79 10.64 -44.67 -18.59
C SER A 79 11.86 -45.55 -18.66
N THR A 80 11.90 -46.41 -19.68
CA THR A 80 13.04 -47.28 -19.97
C THR A 80 13.41 -47.12 -21.44
N ARG A 81 14.71 -46.98 -21.72
CA ARG A 81 15.26 -46.91 -23.07
C ARG A 81 16.45 -47.85 -23.19
N ILE A 82 16.63 -48.43 -24.36
CA ILE A 82 17.82 -49.22 -24.69
C ILE A 82 18.73 -48.38 -25.59
N GLN A 83 20.02 -48.30 -25.23
CA GLN A 83 21.06 -47.66 -26.01
C GLN A 83 22.02 -48.71 -26.56
N LYS A 84 22.36 -48.64 -27.86
CA LYS A 84 23.36 -49.50 -28.48
C LYS A 84 24.76 -48.95 -28.23
N LEU A 85 25.69 -49.79 -27.78
CA LEU A 85 27.08 -49.44 -27.49
C LEU A 85 27.98 -49.78 -28.70
N LYS A 86 29.05 -48.99 -28.90
CA LYS A 86 30.02 -49.21 -29.97
C LYS A 86 30.82 -50.52 -29.79
N LYS A 87 31.14 -50.89 -28.54
CA LYS A 87 31.82 -52.15 -28.16
C LYS A 87 31.02 -52.89 -27.09
N LYS A 88 31.26 -54.19 -26.93
CA LYS A 88 30.64 -55.00 -25.85
C LYS A 88 31.12 -54.48 -24.48
N ALA A 89 30.23 -54.43 -23.49
CA ALA A 89 30.60 -54.04 -22.13
C ALA A 89 31.56 -55.08 -21.51
N SER A 90 32.69 -54.63 -20.96
CA SER A 90 33.72 -55.50 -20.36
C SER A 90 33.34 -56.05 -18.99
N ARG A 91 32.39 -55.42 -18.29
CA ARG A 91 31.86 -55.83 -16.99
C ARG A 91 30.40 -55.44 -16.81
N SER A 92 29.71 -56.12 -15.91
CA SER A 92 28.38 -55.71 -15.47
C SER A 92 28.53 -54.52 -14.51
N LYS A 93 27.80 -53.44 -14.77
CA LYS A 93 27.90 -52.21 -13.97
C LYS A 93 26.54 -51.51 -13.93
N VAL A 94 26.21 -50.96 -12.76
CA VAL A 94 25.11 -50.02 -12.61
C VAL A 94 25.67 -48.63 -12.35
N THR A 95 25.21 -47.64 -13.09
CA THR A 95 25.57 -46.24 -12.85
C THR A 95 24.31 -45.45 -12.56
N THR A 96 24.29 -44.77 -11.41
CA THR A 96 23.15 -43.96 -10.98
C THR A 96 23.53 -42.48 -11.11
N ARG A 97 22.66 -41.68 -11.74
CA ARG A 97 22.78 -40.23 -11.84
C ARG A 97 21.52 -39.60 -11.25
N ARG A 98 21.69 -38.60 -10.40
CA ARG A 98 20.58 -37.87 -9.77
C ARG A 98 20.75 -36.38 -10.01
N THR A 99 19.73 -35.75 -10.57
CA THR A 99 19.64 -34.29 -10.69
C THR A 99 18.42 -33.78 -9.95
N THR A 100 18.53 -32.59 -9.36
CA THR A 100 17.45 -31.93 -8.63
C THR A 100 17.33 -30.50 -9.11
N ASN A 101 16.16 -30.14 -9.64
CA ASN A 101 15.82 -28.78 -10.01
C ASN A 101 14.75 -28.25 -9.07
N ARG A 102 14.89 -26.99 -8.65
CA ARG A 102 13.91 -26.28 -7.83
C ARG A 102 13.47 -25.03 -8.56
N ARG A 103 12.17 -24.74 -8.52
CA ARG A 103 11.60 -23.49 -9.03
C ARG A 103 10.52 -23.03 -8.08
N THR A 104 10.52 -21.73 -7.80
CA THR A 104 9.47 -21.07 -7.02
C THR A 104 8.78 -20.09 -7.94
N THR A 105 7.45 -20.10 -7.93
CA THR A 105 6.63 -19.12 -8.63
C THR A 105 5.61 -18.54 -7.68
N THR A 106 5.51 -17.22 -7.67
CA THR A 106 4.64 -16.47 -6.76
C THR A 106 3.57 -15.76 -7.57
N PHE A 107 2.32 -15.89 -7.13
CA PHE A 107 1.17 -15.20 -7.68
C PHE A 107 0.47 -14.46 -6.53
N GLN A 108 0.12 -13.20 -6.75
CA GLN A 108 -0.53 -12.36 -5.74
C GLN A 108 -1.67 -11.56 -6.35
N ASN A 109 -2.80 -11.48 -5.64
CA ASN A 109 -3.93 -10.59 -5.93
C ASN A 109 -4.45 -9.96 -4.63
N HIS A 110 -5.54 -9.18 -4.71
CA HIS A 110 -6.11 -8.43 -3.58
C HIS A 110 -6.60 -9.30 -2.41
N SER A 111 -6.99 -10.56 -2.66
CA SER A 111 -7.59 -11.44 -1.64
C SER A 111 -6.66 -12.58 -1.22
N ARG A 112 -5.62 -12.86 -2.01
CA ARG A 112 -4.88 -14.11 -1.90
C ARG A 112 -3.45 -14.02 -2.43
N ARG A 113 -2.53 -14.61 -1.67
CA ARG A 113 -1.17 -14.92 -2.13
C ARG A 113 -1.00 -16.42 -2.30
N LYS A 114 -0.45 -16.83 -3.43
CA LYS A 114 -0.21 -18.23 -3.76
C LYS A 114 1.25 -18.42 -4.15
N VAL A 115 1.97 -19.23 -3.36
CA VAL A 115 3.34 -19.63 -3.63
C VAL A 115 3.36 -21.09 -4.07
N VAL A 116 4.01 -21.35 -5.20
CA VAL A 116 4.14 -22.70 -5.75
C VAL A 116 5.62 -23.07 -5.80
N ASN A 117 6.01 -23.98 -4.92
CA ASN A 117 7.33 -24.55 -4.84
C ASN A 117 7.37 -25.89 -5.60
N THR A 118 8.10 -25.93 -6.71
CA THR A 118 8.24 -27.11 -7.56
C THR A 118 9.63 -27.71 -7.39
N LYS A 119 9.71 -28.97 -7.00
CA LYS A 119 10.94 -29.76 -6.92
C LYS A 119 10.84 -30.93 -7.88
N VAL A 120 11.75 -30.98 -8.86
CA VAL A 120 11.88 -32.09 -9.80
C VAL A 120 13.15 -32.85 -9.49
N VAL A 121 13.03 -34.12 -9.14
CA VAL A 121 14.15 -35.04 -8.95
C VAL A 121 14.14 -36.04 -10.09
N LYS A 122 15.19 -36.05 -10.90
CA LYS A 122 15.39 -37.05 -11.95
C LYS A 122 16.48 -38.01 -11.49
N THR A 123 16.14 -39.29 -11.43
CA THR A 123 17.07 -40.38 -11.16
C THR A 123 17.15 -41.26 -12.39
N GLN A 124 18.36 -41.42 -12.93
CA GLN A 124 18.64 -42.30 -14.05
C GLN A 124 19.56 -43.42 -13.58
N LYS A 125 19.22 -44.66 -13.89
CA LYS A 125 20.06 -45.84 -13.68
C LYS A 125 20.38 -46.48 -15.02
N ASP A 126 21.66 -46.54 -15.32
CA ASP A 126 22.20 -47.18 -16.50
C ASP A 126 22.70 -48.56 -16.10
N TYR A 127 22.26 -49.59 -16.81
CA TYR A 127 22.61 -50.98 -16.58
C TYR A 127 23.39 -51.51 -17.78
N ASP A 128 24.65 -51.85 -17.53
CA ASP A 128 25.51 -52.59 -18.45
C ASP A 128 25.62 -54.03 -17.97
N LYS A 129 25.50 -54.98 -18.89
CA LYS A 129 25.74 -56.41 -18.65
C LYS A 129 27.00 -56.84 -19.40
N LYS A 130 27.94 -57.51 -18.71
CA LYS A 130 29.18 -58.03 -19.33
C LYS A 130 28.85 -58.81 -20.61
N GLY A 131 29.59 -58.55 -21.69
CA GLY A 131 29.42 -59.20 -22.99
C GLY A 131 28.28 -58.64 -23.88
N SER A 132 27.42 -57.76 -23.37
CA SER A 132 26.32 -57.14 -24.13
C SER A 132 26.77 -55.88 -24.89
N LYS A 133 26.19 -55.64 -26.09
CA LYS A 133 26.27 -54.36 -26.82
C LYS A 133 25.08 -53.43 -26.52
N LYS A 134 24.24 -53.76 -25.54
CA LYS A 134 23.05 -52.98 -25.15
C LYS A 134 23.22 -52.46 -23.72
N ARG A 135 22.92 -51.19 -23.51
CA ARG A 135 22.76 -50.54 -22.20
C ARG A 135 21.29 -50.24 -21.96
N THR A 136 20.75 -50.68 -20.82
CA THR A 136 19.38 -50.37 -20.42
C THR A 136 19.40 -49.14 -19.52
N ILE A 137 18.67 -48.09 -19.89
CA ILE A 137 18.58 -46.84 -19.17
C ILE A 137 17.18 -46.73 -18.57
N ARG A 138 17.08 -46.78 -17.23
CA ARG A 138 15.83 -46.55 -16.50
C ARG A 138 15.83 -45.15 -15.92
N THR A 139 14.84 -44.35 -16.28
CA THR A 139 14.67 -42.99 -15.77
C THR A 139 13.42 -42.91 -14.91
N VAL A 140 13.55 -42.34 -13.71
CA VAL A 140 12.45 -42.00 -12.82
C VAL A 140 12.48 -40.50 -12.60
N VAL A 141 11.40 -39.81 -12.95
CA VAL A 141 11.22 -38.38 -12.67
C VAL A 141 10.14 -38.25 -11.61
N GLN A 142 10.50 -37.72 -10.45
CA GLN A 142 9.58 -37.35 -9.39
C GLN A 142 9.41 -35.84 -9.35
N THR A 143 8.18 -35.38 -9.52
CA THR A 143 7.82 -33.96 -9.40
C THR A 143 6.97 -33.77 -8.17
N THR A 144 7.43 -32.93 -7.25
CA THR A 144 6.70 -32.51 -6.05
C THR A 144 6.34 -31.05 -6.18
N ILE A 145 5.06 -30.72 -6.07
CA ILE A 145 4.53 -29.36 -6.10
C ILE A 145 3.91 -29.11 -4.73
N LYS A 146 4.53 -28.21 -3.97
CA LYS A 146 3.95 -27.66 -2.73
C LYS A 146 3.32 -26.32 -3.08
N THR A 147 2.03 -26.21 -2.85
CA THR A 147 1.28 -24.96 -3.06
C THR A 147 0.80 -24.45 -1.71
N THR A 148 1.33 -23.31 -1.31
CA THR A 148 0.90 -22.58 -0.11
C THR A 148 0.00 -21.45 -0.56
N THR A 149 -1.21 -21.41 -0.04
CA THR A 149 -2.20 -20.37 -0.34
C THR A 149 -2.55 -19.66 0.94
N VAL A 150 -2.44 -18.34 0.94
CA VAL A 150 -2.81 -17.46 2.06
C VAL A 150 -3.95 -16.60 1.59
N GLU A 151 -5.06 -16.64 2.31
CA GLU A 151 -6.10 -15.62 2.20
C GLU A 151 -5.58 -14.40 2.96
N LEU A 152 -5.39 -13.30 2.25
CA LEU A 152 -4.84 -12.06 2.79
C LEU A 152 -5.94 -11.33 3.55
N SER A 153 -5.75 -11.08 4.84
CA SER A 153 -6.43 -9.98 5.52
C SER A 153 -5.38 -8.95 5.87
N GLN A 154 -5.31 -7.87 5.10
CA GLN A 154 -4.57 -6.66 5.45
C GLN A 154 -3.04 -6.86 5.46
N MET A 155 -2.24 -5.95 4.87
CA MET A 155 -0.89 -6.29 4.35
C MET A 155 0.31 -5.60 5.02
N SER A 156 0.56 -5.91 6.31
CA SER A 156 1.84 -5.86 7.07
C SER A 156 3.23 -5.77 6.38
N GLY A 157 3.80 -4.63 5.99
CA GLY A 157 5.27 -4.38 5.91
C GLY A 157 6.16 -5.11 4.88
N VAL A 158 5.80 -5.14 3.58
CA VAL A 158 6.62 -5.78 2.53
C VAL A 158 7.24 -4.72 1.58
N SER A 159 8.54 -4.81 1.30
CA SER A 159 9.12 -4.08 0.15
C SER A 159 8.43 -4.57 -1.14
N GLY A 160 7.65 -3.69 -1.77
CA GLY A 160 6.69 -4.03 -2.83
C GLY A 160 5.22 -3.81 -2.48
N THR A 161 4.88 -3.38 -1.25
CA THR A 161 3.54 -2.91 -0.90
C THR A 161 3.27 -1.55 -1.54
N THR A 162 2.39 -1.53 -2.53
CA THR A 162 1.87 -0.30 -3.16
C THR A 162 0.59 0.17 -2.47
N LEU A 163 0.23 1.44 -2.68
CA LEU A 163 -1.07 1.99 -2.30
C LEU A 163 -2.21 1.07 -2.74
N ARG A 164 -2.22 0.63 -4.00
CA ARG A 164 -3.28 -0.22 -4.56
C ARG A 164 -3.33 -1.61 -3.95
N THR A 165 -2.19 -2.15 -3.50
CA THR A 165 -2.18 -3.46 -2.80
C THR A 165 -2.64 -3.34 -1.35
N LEU A 166 -2.20 -2.31 -0.63
CA LEU A 166 -2.53 -2.14 0.78
C LEU A 166 -3.93 -1.57 0.97
N GLY A 167 -4.28 -0.57 0.17
CA GLY A 167 -5.57 0.11 0.17
C GLY A 167 -6.57 -0.50 -0.80
N SER A 168 -6.41 -1.77 -1.19
CA SER A 168 -7.30 -2.43 -2.18
C SER A 168 -8.79 -2.43 -1.80
N GLN A 169 -9.08 -2.27 -0.50
CA GLN A 169 -10.44 -2.13 0.02
C GLN A 169 -11.01 -0.71 -0.17
N ALA A 170 -10.18 0.32 -0.34
CA ALA A 170 -10.60 1.72 -0.49
C ALA A 170 -11.37 1.93 -1.81
N ASP A 171 -12.07 3.06 -1.91
CA ASP A 171 -12.72 3.42 -3.17
C ASP A 171 -11.69 3.70 -4.27
N GLY A 172 -11.93 3.16 -5.47
CA GLY A 172 -11.07 3.36 -6.63
C GLY A 172 -10.87 4.85 -6.95
N LYS A 173 -11.89 5.69 -6.76
CA LYS A 173 -11.77 7.14 -6.99
C LYS A 173 -10.80 7.80 -6.01
N ILE A 174 -10.80 7.37 -4.75
CA ILE A 174 -9.90 7.89 -3.72
C ILE A 174 -8.46 7.47 -4.05
N LEU A 175 -8.26 6.21 -4.44
CA LEU A 175 -6.94 5.72 -4.85
C LEU A 175 -6.42 6.43 -6.11
N ASN A 176 -7.28 6.66 -7.09
CA ASN A 176 -6.93 7.39 -8.30
C ASN A 176 -6.57 8.84 -7.96
N ALA A 177 -7.40 9.55 -7.20
CA ALA A 177 -7.13 10.92 -6.75
C ALA A 177 -5.81 11.03 -5.97
N PHE A 178 -5.49 10.06 -5.11
CA PHE A 178 -4.21 10.00 -4.41
C PHE A 178 -3.02 9.94 -5.38
N GLU A 179 -3.12 9.11 -6.41
CA GLU A 179 -2.07 8.95 -7.44
C GLU A 179 -2.02 10.10 -8.45
N ASP A 180 -3.15 10.71 -8.77
CA ASP A 180 -3.27 11.85 -9.70
C ASP A 180 -2.71 13.13 -9.07
N LEU A 181 -2.99 13.32 -7.78
CA LEU A 181 -2.37 14.37 -6.97
C LEU A 181 -0.92 14.05 -6.61
N LYS A 182 -0.41 12.84 -6.90
CA LYS A 182 0.98 12.41 -6.62
C LYS A 182 1.35 12.33 -5.13
N PHE A 183 0.36 12.08 -4.26
CA PHE A 183 0.64 11.78 -2.86
C PHE A 183 1.49 10.51 -2.75
N LYS A 184 2.35 10.47 -1.73
CA LYS A 184 3.23 9.32 -1.46
C LYS A 184 2.71 8.48 -0.30
N MET A 185 2.78 7.16 -0.40
CA MET A 185 2.63 6.28 0.76
C MET A 185 4.02 5.81 1.20
N VAL A 186 4.38 6.06 2.46
CA VAL A 186 5.68 5.73 3.04
C VAL A 186 5.49 4.81 4.25
N ILE A 187 6.35 3.80 4.38
CA ILE A 187 6.42 2.97 5.58
C ILE A 187 7.67 3.36 6.36
N ASP A 188 7.50 3.87 7.57
CA ASP A 188 8.58 4.24 8.49
C ASP A 188 8.42 3.52 9.83
N LYS A 189 9.16 2.42 10.00
CA LYS A 189 9.14 1.61 11.22
C LYS A 189 9.53 2.36 12.51
N ASN A 190 10.17 3.52 12.39
CA ASN A 190 10.61 4.32 13.53
C ASN A 190 9.65 5.47 13.84
N ALA A 191 8.54 5.61 13.09
CA ALA A 191 7.54 6.63 13.34
C ALA A 191 6.92 6.46 14.74
N GLU A 192 6.69 7.59 15.42
CA GLU A 192 6.06 7.64 16.75
C GLU A 192 4.55 7.31 16.68
N ALA A 193 3.91 7.68 15.57
CA ALA A 193 2.52 7.39 15.27
C ALA A 193 2.39 6.19 14.33
N THR A 194 1.31 5.43 14.49
CA THR A 194 1.02 4.26 13.64
C THR A 194 0.65 4.65 12.20
N GLY A 195 0.04 5.82 12.03
CA GLY A 195 -0.31 6.42 10.75
C GLY A 195 -0.31 7.95 10.83
N VAL A 196 -0.03 8.63 9.71
CA VAL A 196 -0.10 10.08 9.57
C VAL A 196 -0.52 10.39 8.14
N PHE A 197 -1.64 11.08 7.93
CA PHE A 197 -1.94 11.75 6.68
C PHE A 197 -1.53 13.23 6.77
N SER A 198 -0.77 13.67 5.77
CA SER A 198 -0.19 15.00 5.73
C SER A 198 -0.35 15.64 4.35
N VAL A 199 -1.12 16.72 4.29
CA VAL A 199 -1.28 17.56 3.10
C VAL A 199 0.00 18.36 2.89
N LYS A 200 0.59 18.90 3.96
CA LYS A 200 1.85 19.66 3.90
C LYS A 200 3.02 18.80 3.42
N SER A 201 3.16 17.59 3.96
CA SER A 201 4.22 16.67 3.55
C SER A 201 3.88 15.84 2.31
N HIS A 202 2.69 16.04 1.74
CA HIS A 202 2.22 15.40 0.53
C HIS A 202 2.29 13.85 0.58
N LYS A 203 1.94 13.28 1.74
CA LYS A 203 2.09 11.83 1.98
C LYS A 203 1.16 11.27 3.04
N ILE A 204 0.96 9.96 2.98
CA ILE A 204 0.58 9.11 4.11
C ILE A 204 1.82 8.37 4.59
N ALA A 205 2.17 8.49 5.87
CA ALA A 205 3.23 7.73 6.51
C ALA A 205 2.61 6.69 7.46
N LEU A 206 3.08 5.45 7.42
CA LEU A 206 2.61 4.37 8.28
C LEU A 206 3.80 3.75 9.04
N GLN A 207 3.64 3.44 10.32
CA GLN A 207 4.67 2.76 11.11
C GLN A 207 4.91 1.33 10.61
N SER A 208 3.85 0.69 10.16
CA SER A 208 3.89 -0.62 9.50
C SER A 208 2.82 -0.61 8.41
N ALA A 209 2.98 -1.41 7.37
CA ALA A 209 2.03 -1.38 6.25
C ALA A 209 0.69 -2.04 6.63
N ARG A 210 -0.10 -1.47 7.54
CA ARG A 210 -1.37 -2.06 7.99
C ARG A 210 -2.50 -1.50 7.12
N SER A 211 -3.36 -2.37 6.60
CA SER A 211 -4.46 -1.91 5.72
C SER A 211 -5.50 -1.12 6.51
N SER A 212 -5.76 -1.52 7.75
CA SER A 212 -6.67 -0.82 8.66
C SER A 212 -6.21 0.61 8.93
N VAL A 213 -4.93 0.79 9.24
CA VAL A 213 -4.31 2.11 9.41
C VAL A 213 -4.34 2.90 8.10
N LEU A 214 -3.97 2.30 6.97
CA LEU A 214 -4.05 3.00 5.69
C LEU A 214 -5.49 3.43 5.36
N LEU A 215 -6.48 2.59 5.62
CA LEU A 215 -7.89 2.93 5.38
C LEU A 215 -8.34 4.09 6.27
N HIS A 216 -7.89 4.14 7.53
CA HIS A 216 -8.11 5.28 8.40
C HIS A 216 -7.51 6.56 7.78
N GLU A 217 -6.23 6.54 7.40
CA GLU A 217 -5.58 7.72 6.79
C GLU A 217 -6.20 8.13 5.45
N LEU A 218 -6.68 7.16 4.66
CA LEU A 218 -7.44 7.43 3.45
C LEU A 218 -8.82 8.04 3.74
N GLY A 219 -9.38 7.85 4.94
CA GLY A 219 -10.56 8.55 5.41
C GLY A 219 -10.30 10.05 5.61
N HIS A 220 -9.15 10.41 6.20
CA HIS A 220 -8.74 11.81 6.28
C HIS A 220 -8.49 12.42 4.90
N PHE A 221 -7.79 11.69 4.03
CA PHE A 221 -7.60 12.11 2.65
C PHE A 221 -8.93 12.29 1.90
N ALA A 222 -9.91 11.41 2.10
CA ALA A 222 -11.23 11.55 1.48
C ALA A 222 -12.00 12.78 1.99
N ASN A 223 -11.89 13.12 3.28
CA ASN A 223 -12.45 14.37 3.80
C ASN A 223 -11.78 15.60 3.16
N PHE A 224 -10.47 15.55 2.98
CA PHE A 224 -9.72 16.60 2.28
C PHE A 224 -10.20 16.75 0.83
N LEU A 225 -10.35 15.65 0.09
CA LEU A 225 -10.91 15.65 -1.26
C LEU A 225 -12.30 16.27 -1.32
N ALA A 226 -13.14 16.03 -0.30
CA ALA A 226 -14.50 16.54 -0.23
C ALA A 226 -14.63 17.99 0.27
N GLY A 227 -13.50 18.68 0.51
CA GLY A 227 -13.48 20.08 0.96
C GLY A 227 -13.89 20.28 2.43
N ASP A 228 -13.33 19.46 3.33
CA ASP A 228 -13.54 19.51 4.79
C ASP A 228 -14.99 19.35 5.27
N LYS A 229 -15.64 18.26 4.85
CA LYS A 229 -17.01 17.94 5.31
C LYS A 229 -17.10 17.76 6.82
N VAL A 230 -16.02 17.36 7.51
CA VAL A 230 -16.04 17.21 8.97
C VAL A 230 -16.12 18.54 9.73
N GLY A 231 -15.78 19.66 9.09
CA GLY A 231 -15.95 21.00 9.66
C GLY A 231 -17.41 21.48 9.72
N THR A 232 -18.30 20.85 8.94
CA THR A 232 -19.70 21.28 8.78
C THR A 232 -20.55 21.10 10.04
N SER A 233 -21.60 21.92 10.17
CA SER A 233 -22.59 21.79 11.25
C SER A 233 -23.36 20.47 11.18
N GLU A 234 -23.63 19.98 9.97
CA GLU A 234 -24.27 18.68 9.73
C GLU A 234 -23.44 17.54 10.34
N TRP A 235 -22.15 17.45 9.99
CA TRP A 235 -21.30 16.40 10.52
C TRP A 235 -21.15 16.49 12.04
N LYS A 236 -20.94 17.69 12.57
CA LYS A 236 -20.84 17.91 14.03
C LYS A 236 -22.10 17.44 14.76
N SER A 237 -23.29 17.66 14.18
CA SER A 237 -24.56 17.14 14.71
C SER A 237 -24.58 15.61 14.70
N ILE A 238 -24.19 14.98 13.60
CA ILE A 238 -24.15 13.51 13.45
C ILE A 238 -23.14 12.90 14.44
N TYR A 239 -21.92 13.42 14.48
CA TYR A 239 -20.86 13.01 15.40
C TYR A 239 -21.34 13.07 16.86
N ASN A 240 -21.91 14.18 17.32
CA ASN A 240 -22.39 14.29 18.69
C ASN A 240 -23.53 13.33 19.02
N ALA A 241 -24.40 13.03 18.04
CA ALA A 241 -25.52 12.10 18.22
C ALA A 241 -25.10 10.62 18.21
N GLU A 242 -24.03 10.25 17.49
CA GLU A 242 -23.70 8.85 17.23
C GLU A 242 -22.35 8.37 17.75
N LYS A 243 -21.42 9.27 18.12
CA LYS A 243 -20.08 8.88 18.61
C LYS A 243 -20.12 7.89 19.77
N ASN A 244 -21.05 8.07 20.72
CA ASN A 244 -21.17 7.19 21.88
C ASN A 244 -21.66 5.78 21.52
N LYS A 245 -22.19 5.57 20.31
CA LYS A 245 -22.58 4.27 19.76
C LYS A 245 -21.41 3.52 19.11
N TYR A 246 -20.25 4.16 18.97
CA TYR A 246 -19.03 3.46 18.56
C TYR A 246 -18.66 2.41 19.59
N ASP A 247 -18.45 1.18 19.14
CA ASP A 247 -18.08 0.03 19.96
C ASP A 247 -16.87 -0.74 19.42
N GLY A 248 -16.14 -0.13 18.48
CA GLY A 248 -14.89 -0.65 17.97
C GLY A 248 -13.72 -0.49 18.94
N TYR A 249 -12.55 -0.95 18.52
CA TYR A 249 -11.32 -0.90 19.31
C TYR A 249 -10.90 0.55 19.57
N ASN A 250 -10.36 0.81 20.77
CA ASN A 250 -9.89 2.12 21.24
C ASN A 250 -10.89 3.27 20.97
N LYS A 251 -12.13 3.06 21.47
CA LYS A 251 -13.24 4.03 21.40
C LYS A 251 -12.84 5.45 21.77
N ALA A 252 -12.05 5.62 22.84
CA ALA A 252 -11.63 6.94 23.30
C ALA A 252 -10.91 7.74 22.21
N TYR A 253 -10.04 7.08 21.45
CA TYR A 253 -9.40 7.68 20.30
C TYR A 253 -10.37 7.92 19.15
N ALA A 254 -11.15 6.90 18.76
CA ALA A 254 -12.08 7.01 17.64
C ALA A 254 -13.12 8.13 17.81
N ILE A 255 -13.46 8.48 19.06
CA ILE A 255 -14.42 9.55 19.37
C ILE A 255 -13.73 10.82 19.87
N LYS A 256 -12.40 10.93 19.80
CA LYS A 256 -11.67 12.10 20.36
C LYS A 256 -12.01 13.39 19.61
N SER A 257 -12.25 13.31 18.31
CA SER A 257 -12.62 14.45 17.47
C SER A 257 -13.57 14.02 16.35
N ALA A 258 -14.25 15.00 15.75
CA ALA A 258 -15.15 14.74 14.63
C ALA A 258 -14.39 14.24 13.37
N SER A 259 -13.14 14.70 13.16
CA SER A 259 -12.30 14.25 12.03
C SER A 259 -11.89 12.79 12.19
N GLU A 260 -11.53 12.40 13.40
CA GLU A 260 -11.04 11.06 13.73
C GLU A 260 -12.17 10.05 13.75
N TYR A 261 -13.32 10.48 14.24
CA TYR A 261 -14.56 9.72 14.11
C TYR A 261 -14.96 9.52 12.66
N PHE A 262 -14.70 10.49 11.77
CA PHE A 262 -14.95 10.33 10.33
C PHE A 262 -14.00 9.31 9.71
N ALA A 263 -12.70 9.42 9.98
CA ALA A 263 -11.69 8.49 9.45
C ALA A 263 -11.93 7.04 9.91
N GLU A 264 -12.21 6.84 11.20
CA GLU A 264 -12.60 5.54 11.73
C GLU A 264 -13.91 5.03 11.13
N SER A 265 -14.90 5.91 10.94
CA SER A 265 -16.15 5.53 10.30
C SER A 265 -16.01 5.22 8.80
N TYR A 266 -15.07 5.86 8.10
CA TYR A 266 -14.71 5.51 6.74
C TYR A 266 -14.06 4.12 6.68
N LYS A 267 -13.14 3.81 7.59
CA LYS A 267 -12.58 2.47 7.73
C LYS A 267 -13.70 1.44 7.97
N ASP A 268 -14.59 1.68 8.92
CA ASP A 268 -15.76 0.82 9.18
C ASP A 268 -16.68 0.68 7.97
N TYR A 269 -16.85 1.75 7.18
CA TYR A 269 -17.64 1.72 5.95
C TYR A 269 -17.03 0.77 4.91
N LYS A 270 -15.70 0.67 4.84
CA LYS A 270 -14.99 -0.23 3.91
C LYS A 270 -14.86 -1.66 4.44
N GLU A 271 -14.67 -1.86 5.74
CA GLU A 271 -14.45 -3.18 6.34
C GLU A 271 -15.75 -3.85 6.79
N HIS A 272 -16.66 -3.09 7.40
CA HIS A 272 -17.84 -3.58 8.10
C HIS A 272 -19.11 -2.73 7.84
N PRO A 273 -19.49 -2.46 6.57
CA PRO A 273 -20.55 -1.50 6.21
C PRO A 273 -21.91 -1.83 6.85
N ALA A 274 -22.26 -3.11 6.99
CA ALA A 274 -23.51 -3.53 7.60
C ALA A 274 -23.59 -3.17 9.10
N ALA A 275 -22.48 -3.35 9.83
CA ALA A 275 -22.39 -3.02 11.24
C ALA A 275 -22.45 -1.49 11.45
N LEU A 276 -21.73 -0.73 10.62
CA LEU A 276 -21.79 0.73 10.63
C LEU A 276 -23.23 1.22 10.38
N ARG A 277 -23.87 0.73 9.32
CA ARG A 277 -25.26 1.10 8.97
C ARG A 277 -26.26 0.79 10.08
N SER A 278 -26.09 -0.34 10.77
CA SER A 278 -27.01 -0.75 11.83
C SER A 278 -26.84 0.07 13.11
N LYS A 279 -25.60 0.38 13.51
CA LYS A 279 -25.31 1.02 14.82
C LYS A 279 -25.27 2.54 14.74
N ARG A 280 -24.78 3.07 13.62
CA ARG A 280 -24.52 4.50 13.36
C ARG A 280 -25.06 4.88 11.97
N PRO A 281 -26.39 4.81 11.75
CA PRO A 281 -26.99 4.98 10.43
C PRO A 281 -26.76 6.38 9.82
N ARG A 282 -26.78 7.45 10.61
CA ARG A 282 -26.54 8.81 10.09
C ARG A 282 -25.08 8.97 9.66
N THR A 283 -24.18 8.40 10.44
CA THR A 283 -22.74 8.32 10.14
C THR A 283 -22.51 7.56 8.84
N TYR A 284 -23.11 6.37 8.70
CA TYR A 284 -23.03 5.58 7.47
C TYR A 284 -23.46 6.38 6.24
N GLN A 285 -24.63 7.03 6.33
CA GLN A 285 -25.19 7.77 5.20
C GLN A 285 -24.31 8.96 4.82
N PHE A 286 -23.80 9.70 5.82
CA PHE A 286 -22.94 10.86 5.58
C PHE A 286 -21.59 10.48 4.98
N VAL A 287 -20.95 9.42 5.49
CA VAL A 287 -19.71 8.90 4.90
C VAL A 287 -19.97 8.49 3.45
N LYS A 288 -21.02 7.71 3.19
CA LYS A 288 -21.39 7.30 1.84
C LYS A 288 -21.60 8.49 0.90
N SER A 289 -22.40 9.48 1.29
CA SER A 289 -22.67 10.65 0.45
C SER A 289 -21.42 11.49 0.22
N THR A 290 -20.54 11.59 1.22
CA THR A 290 -19.26 12.29 1.09
C THR A 290 -18.38 11.62 0.05
N ILE A 291 -18.21 10.29 0.12
CA ILE A 291 -17.38 9.55 -0.85
C ILE A 291 -18.00 9.56 -2.25
N ASP A 292 -19.31 9.34 -2.35
CA ASP A 292 -20.01 9.33 -3.64
C ASP A 292 -19.94 10.70 -4.32
N GLY A 293 -20.01 11.78 -3.53
CA GLY A 293 -19.99 13.16 -4.00
C GLY A 293 -18.63 13.71 -4.43
N ILE A 294 -17.52 13.01 -4.20
CA ILE A 294 -16.19 13.42 -4.70
C ILE A 294 -16.17 13.28 -6.22
N THR A 295 -15.79 14.38 -6.89
CA THR A 295 -15.71 14.52 -8.35
C THR A 295 -14.29 14.79 -8.84
N ASP A 296 -14.05 14.60 -10.13
CA ASP A 296 -12.77 14.95 -10.77
C ASP A 296 -12.48 16.45 -10.69
N SER A 297 -13.52 17.30 -10.67
CA SER A 297 -13.38 18.74 -10.47
C SER A 297 -12.84 19.07 -9.07
N ASP A 298 -13.23 18.32 -8.03
CA ASP A 298 -12.66 18.52 -6.69
C ASP A 298 -11.16 18.21 -6.67
N VAL A 299 -10.77 17.10 -7.33
CA VAL A 299 -9.36 16.72 -7.48
C VAL A 299 -8.58 17.77 -8.25
N GLN A 300 -9.14 18.28 -9.36
CA GLN A 300 -8.51 19.33 -10.14
C GLN A 300 -8.38 20.64 -9.34
N ASN A 301 -9.42 21.05 -8.60
CA ASN A 301 -9.37 22.25 -7.76
C ASN A 301 -8.28 22.12 -6.68
N ILE A 302 -8.11 20.94 -6.08
CA ILE A 302 -7.04 20.68 -5.12
C ILE A 302 -5.67 20.77 -5.79
N LYS A 303 -5.54 20.19 -6.99
CA LYS A 303 -4.31 20.29 -7.77
C LYS A 303 -3.97 21.74 -8.12
N ASP A 304 -4.95 22.53 -8.51
CA ASP A 304 -4.77 23.95 -8.83
C ASP A 304 -4.43 24.78 -7.58
N THR A 305 -4.98 24.40 -6.42
CA THR A 305 -4.76 25.11 -5.15
C THR A 305 -3.39 24.80 -4.53
N TYR A 306 -2.96 23.54 -4.56
CA TYR A 306 -1.79 23.08 -3.81
C TYR A 306 -0.66 22.52 -4.69
N GLY A 307 -0.90 22.32 -5.99
CA GLY A 307 0.04 21.68 -6.91
C GLY A 307 1.39 22.39 -6.96
N GLU A 308 1.39 23.72 -7.03
CA GLU A 308 2.63 24.51 -7.01
C GLU A 308 3.43 24.29 -5.72
N TYR A 309 2.76 24.23 -4.56
CA TYR A 309 3.42 23.96 -3.28
C TYR A 309 4.04 22.56 -3.23
N TRP A 310 3.41 21.59 -3.90
CA TRP A 310 3.91 20.22 -4.01
C TRP A 310 4.93 20.01 -5.14
N GLY A 311 5.15 21.01 -5.99
CA GLY A 311 6.01 20.94 -7.17
C GLY A 311 5.43 20.10 -8.32
N LEU A 312 4.11 20.21 -8.57
CA LEU A 312 3.37 19.51 -9.62
C LEU A 312 3.09 20.35 -10.87
#